data_AF-F0J819-F1
#
_entry.id   AF-F0J819-F1
#
_cell.length_a   1.000
_cell.length_b   1.000
_cell.length_c   1.000
_cell.angle_alpha   90.00
_cell.angle_beta   90.00
_cell.angle_gamma   90.00
#
_symmetry.space_group_name_H-M   'P 1'
#
loop_
_entity.id
_entity.type
_entity.pdbx_description
1 polymer ?
#
loop_
_entity_poly.entity_id
_entity_poly.type
_entity_poly.pdbx_seq_one_letter_code
_entity_poly.pdbx_strand_id
1 'polypeptide(L)' 'MTTILLSTFNGTRFLPEQLASFAAQTDQDWRLLWRNDGSSDSTHEITSRLVAGIFHATHTGDITWDGYAT' A
#
# COMPACT_ATOMS: atom_id res chain seq x y z
N MET A 1 7.98 4.23 15.84
CA MET A 1 6.70 4.38 15.12
C MET A 1 6.75 5.55 14.16
N THR A 2 6.71 5.25 12.86
CA THR A 2 6.73 6.22 11.77
C THR A 2 5.36 6.26 11.06
N THR A 3 4.88 7.45 10.67
CA THR A 3 3.67 7.57 9.84
C THR A 3 4.05 8.06 8.45
N ILE A 4 3.68 7.29 7.44
CA ILE A 4 3.84 7.66 6.02
C ILE A 4 2.51 8.20 5.52
N LEU A 5 2.54 9.39 4.92
CA LEU A 5 1.38 10.02 4.28
C LEU A 5 1.54 9.94 2.77
N LEU A 6 0.57 9.34 2.08
CA LEU A 6 0.58 9.18 0.64
C LEU A 6 -0.66 9.79 -0.01
N SER A 7 -0.50 10.92 -0.69
CA SER A 7 -1.51 11.42 -1.62
C SER A 7 -1.22 10.86 -3.01
N THR A 8 -2.24 10.38 -3.70
CA THR A 8 -2.11 9.83 -5.06
C THR A 8 -3.15 10.41 -6.01
N PHE A 9 -2.75 10.65 -7.26
CA PHE A 9 -3.61 11.05 -8.37
C PHE A 9 -3.07 10.44 -9.64
N ASN A 10 -3.86 9.61 -10.32
CA ASN A 10 -3.47 8.84 -11.50
C ASN A 10 -2.16 8.04 -11.31
N GLY A 11 -2.07 7.36 -10.17
CA GLY A 11 -0.89 6.65 -9.70
C GLY A 11 -0.76 5.20 -10.16
N THR A 12 -1.62 4.69 -11.05
CA THR A 12 -1.65 3.26 -11.44
C THR A 12 -0.28 2.70 -11.79
N ARG A 13 0.52 3.49 -12.50
CA ARG A 13 1.86 3.10 -12.95
C ARG A 13 2.88 2.94 -11.80
N PHE A 14 2.76 3.72 -10.73
CA PHE A 14 3.82 3.88 -9.73
C PHE A 14 3.48 3.26 -8.38
N LEU A 15 2.19 3.20 -8.03
CA LEU A 15 1.74 2.70 -6.73
C LEU A 15 2.24 1.27 -6.43
N PRO A 16 2.25 0.30 -7.36
CA PRO A 16 2.72 -1.05 -7.04
C PRO A 16 4.17 -1.08 -6.55
N GLU A 17 5.07 -0.42 -7.28
CA GLU A 17 6.50 -0.37 -6.94
C GLU A 17 6.73 0.43 -5.66
N GLN A 18 5.99 1.53 -5.47
CA GLN A 18 6.06 2.34 -4.25
C GLN A 18 5.62 1.54 -3.02
N LEU A 19 4.49 0.84 -3.08
CA LEU A 19 3.98 0.00 -2.00
C LEU A 19 4.94 -1.16 -1.68
N ALA A 20 5.51 -1.79 -2.72
CA ALA A 20 6.55 -2.81 -2.56
C ALA A 20 7.78 -2.25 -1.82
N SER A 21 8.20 -1.02 -2.14
CA SER A 21 9.32 -0.37 -1.45
C SER A 21 9.05 -0.12 0.03
N PHE A 22 7.81 0.21 0.41
CA PHE A 22 7.42 0.40 1.80
C PHE A 22 7.41 -0.92 2.58
N ALA A 23 6.90 -2.00 1.96
CA ALA A 23 6.95 -3.33 2.55
C ALA A 23 8.38 -3.84 2.80
N ALA A 24 9.34 -3.43 1.95
CA ALA A 24 10.74 -3.83 2.03
C ALA A 24 11.61 -3.01 3.01
N GLN A 25 11.05 -2.04 3.75
CA GLN A 25 11.82 -1.25 4.72
C GLN A 25 12.39 -2.13 5.85
N THR A 26 13.54 -1.78 6.41
CA THR A 26 14.14 -2.54 7.52
C THR A 26 13.49 -2.23 8.87
N ASP A 27 13.04 -0.99 9.05
CA ASP A 27 12.16 -0.59 10.15
C ASP A 27 10.70 -0.88 9.76
N GLN A 28 10.03 -1.72 10.56
CA GLN A 28 8.68 -2.21 10.30
C GLN A 28 7.63 -1.55 11.22
N ASP A 29 8.04 -0.71 12.16
CA ASP A 29 7.13 0.02 13.05
C ASP A 29 6.61 1.29 12.36
N TRP A 30 5.80 1.07 11.31
CA TRP A 30 5.18 2.14 10.55
C TRP A 30 3.71 1.88 10.20
N ARG A 31 3.00 2.96 9.90
CA ARG A 31 1.65 2.94 9.32
C ARG A 31 1.58 3.83 8.09
N LEU A 32 0.75 3.42 7.12
CA LEU A 32 0.49 4.18 5.91
C LEU A 32 -0.92 4.77 5.97
N LEU A 33 -1.02 6.09 5.82
CA LEU A 33 -2.29 6.78 5.57
C LEU A 33 -2.27 7.28 4.13
N TRP A 34 -3.30 6.98 3.36
CA TRP A 34 -3.38 7.42 1.98
C TRP A 34 -4.69 8.13 1.64
N ARG A 35 -4.61 8.97 0.61
CA ARG A 35 -5.75 9.66 0.00
C ARG A 35 -5.62 9.60 -1.51
N ASN A 36 -6.67 9.14 -2.18
CA ASN A 36 -6.78 9.28 -3.63
C ASN A 36 -7.50 10.61 -3.96
N ASP A 37 -6.86 11.48 -4.73
CA ASP A 37 -7.33 12.84 -5.04
C ASP A 37 -8.13 12.90 -6.35
N GLY A 38 -9.11 12.02 -6.49
CA GLY A 38 -10.01 12.00 -7.65
C GLY A 38 -9.40 11.42 -8.93
N SER A 39 -8.57 10.38 -8.80
CA SER A 39 -8.00 9.69 -9.97
C SER A 39 -9.09 9.18 -10.93
N SER A 40 -8.79 9.22 -12.22
CA SER A 40 -9.64 8.70 -13.30
C SER A 40 -9.10 7.40 -13.91
N ASP A 41 -8.04 6.84 -13.33
CA ASP A 41 -7.43 5.57 -13.71
C ASP A 41 -7.68 4.47 -12.65
N SER A 42 -7.03 3.32 -12.80
CA SER A 42 -7.10 2.18 -11.88
C SER A 42 -6.48 2.41 -10.49
N THR A 43 -6.13 3.64 -10.11
CA THR A 43 -5.61 3.95 -8.76
C THR A 43 -6.58 3.53 -7.66
N HIS A 44 -7.89 3.67 -7.90
CA HIS A 44 -8.91 3.21 -6.96
C HIS A 44 -8.88 1.69 -6.75
N GLU A 45 -8.65 0.91 -7.82
CA GLU A 45 -8.56 -0.55 -7.74
C GLU A 45 -7.35 -0.96 -6.90
N ILE A 46 -6.18 -0.35 -7.13
CA ILE A 46 -4.97 -0.63 -6.37
C ILE A 46 -5.15 -0.27 -4.89
N THR A 47 -5.67 0.93 -4.61
CA THR A 47 -5.85 1.39 -3.23
C THR A 47 -6.97 0.65 -2.49
N SER A 48 -7.98 0.11 -3.17
CA SER A 48 -9.01 -0.75 -2.56
C SER A 48 -8.45 -2.07 -2.03
N ARG A 49 -7.45 -2.64 -2.73
CA ARG A 49 -6.75 -3.86 -2.30
C ARG A 49 -5.95 -3.65 -1.00
N LEU A 50 -5.53 -2.42 -0.71
CA LEU A 50 -4.90 -2.06 0.57
C LEU A 50 -5.86 -2.11 1.77
N VAL A 51 -7.17 -2.04 1.53
CA VAL A 51 -8.20 -2.17 2.58
C VAL A 51 -8.57 -3.64 2.80
N ALA A 52 -8.56 -4.44 1.73
CA ALA A 52 -8.83 -5.88 1.76
C ALA A 52 -7.66 -6.70 2.33
N GLY A 53 -6.42 -6.27 2.09
CA GLY A 53 -5.22 -6.72 2.79
C GLY A 53 -4.92 -5.75 3.93
N ILE A 54 -5.40 -6.04 5.14
CA ILE A 54 -5.10 -5.24 6.33
C ILE A 54 -3.57 -5.17 6.50
N PHE A 55 -2.94 -4.07 6.12
CA PHE A 55 -1.57 -3.72 6.52
C PHE A 55 -1.57 -3.33 8.00
N HIS A 56 -1.85 -4.27 8.89
CA HIS A 56 -1.49 -4.17 10.30
C HIS A 56 -0.09 -4.76 10.45
N ALA A 57 0.93 -3.94 10.22
CA ALA A 57 2.28 -4.24 10.72
C ALA A 57 2.29 -4.02 12.24
N THR A 58 1.64 -4.91 12.98
CA THR A 58 1.89 -5.11 14.41
C THR A 58 2.26 -6.57 14.53
N HIS A 59 3.55 -6.83 14.71
CA HIS A 59 4.23 -8.09 14.41
C HIS A 59 3.59 -9.33 15.09
N THR A 60 3.08 -10.29 14.31
CA THR A 60 3.41 -11.74 14.42
C THR A 60 2.87 -12.53 13.21
N GLY A 61 3.78 -13.02 12.35
CA GLY A 61 3.47 -14.01 11.30
C GLY A 61 3.36 -13.43 9.89
N ASP A 62 4.37 -13.73 9.07
CA ASP A 62 4.47 -13.73 7.60
C ASP A 62 3.36 -13.00 6.81
N ILE A 63 3.72 -11.85 6.20
CA ILE A 63 2.88 -11.19 5.20
C ILE A 63 3.11 -11.89 3.85
N THR A 64 2.17 -12.75 3.44
CA THR A 64 2.12 -13.27 2.07
C THR A 64 1.45 -12.24 1.16
N TRP A 65 2.22 -11.74 0.18
CA TRP A 65 1.72 -11.00 -0.97
C TRP A 65 1.42 -12.01 -2.08
N ASP A 66 0.14 -12.29 -2.35
CA ASP A 66 -0.33 -13.27 -3.34
C ASP A 66 -0.46 -12.67 -4.75
N GLY A 67 0.51 -11.83 -5.12
CA GLY A 67 0.60 -11.12 -6.39
C GLY A 67 -0.22 -11.71 -7.53
N TYR A 68 -1.21 -10.95 -8.00
CA TYR A 68 -2.01 -11.26 -9.18
C TYR A 68 -2.59 -12.69 -9.22
N ALA A 69 -3.27 -13.14 -8.17
CA ALA A 69 -4.19 -14.27 -8.31
C ALA A 69 -5.46 -13.83 -9.08
N THR A 70 -5.41 -14.09 -10.41
CA THR A 70 -6.43 -14.03 -11.49
C THR A 70 -7.57 -13.03 -11.40
#